data_AF-A0A4Y2A3X7-F1
#
_entry.id   AF-A0A4Y2A3X7-F1
#
_cell.length_a   1.000
_cell.length_b   1.000
_cell.length_c   1.000
_cell.angle_alpha   90.00
_cell.angle_beta   90.00
_cell.angle_gamma   90.00
#
_symmetry.space_group_name_H-M   'P 1'
#
loop_
_entity.id
_entity.type
_entity.pdbx_description
1 polymer ?
#
loop_
_entity_poly.entity_id
_entity_poly.type
_entity_poly.pdbx_seq_one_letter_code
_entity_poly.pdbx_strand_id
1 'polypeptide(L)'
;MWSFPGAVKSSISVQYCGFISQIPNTDDCLRKFWEVETINESEKMLSEEEEFCEHHYKETHKRDETDRYIVQMSVKVIEKLGESKTMAIKMPDQLWKRLSRDEAMKNMYQDFMQEYIDLCHMEKVKDVKST
;
A
#
# COMPACT_ATOMS: atom_id res chain seq x y z
N MET A 1 22.08 12.01 -8.97
CA MET A 1 21.50 11.60 -7.67
C MET A 1 21.99 12.60 -6.63
N TRP A 2 21.13 13.48 -6.14
CA TRP A 2 21.50 14.52 -5.18
C TRP A 2 21.03 14.05 -3.79
N SER A 3 21.94 14.03 -2.82
CA SER A 3 21.61 13.85 -1.40
C SER A 3 21.93 15.15 -0.67
N PHE A 4 20.95 15.69 0.05
CA PHE A 4 21.17 16.74 1.03
C PHE A 4 21.70 16.10 2.33
N PRO A 5 22.74 16.64 2.97
CA PRO A 5 23.10 16.26 4.33
C PRO A 5 22.24 17.07 5.31
N GLY A 6 21.11 16.50 5.71
CA GLY A 6 20.35 16.97 6.85
C GLY A 6 20.93 16.38 8.13
N ALA A 7 21.53 17.20 8.99
CA ALA A 7 21.90 16.78 10.33
C ALA A 7 20.63 16.54 11.15
N VAL A 8 20.22 15.28 11.30
CA VAL A 8 19.22 14.88 12.28
C VAL A 8 19.88 14.95 13.65
N LYS A 9 19.48 15.91 14.48
CA LYS A 9 19.77 15.87 15.91
C LYS A 9 19.06 14.65 16.47
N SER A 10 19.78 13.54 16.59
CA SER A 10 19.33 12.39 17.36
C SER A 10 19.26 12.83 18.81
N SER A 11 18.06 13.10 19.32
CA SER A 11 17.82 12.81 20.73
C SER A 11 17.91 11.31 20.83
N ILE A 12 19.01 10.83 21.40
CA ILE A 12 19.16 9.44 21.77
C ILE A 12 18.01 9.14 22.74
N SER A 13 16.94 8.53 22.25
CA SER A 13 16.05 7.81 23.12
C SER A 13 16.86 6.64 23.63
N VAL A 14 17.17 6.69 24.93
CA VAL A 14 17.81 5.58 25.63
C VAL A 14 16.92 4.36 25.40
N GLN A 15 17.36 3.41 24.57
CA GLN A 15 16.66 2.15 24.43
C GLN A 15 16.85 1.37 25.73
N TYR A 16 15.80 1.36 26.53
CA TYR A 16 15.72 0.52 27.71
C TYR A 16 15.37 -0.90 27.27
N CYS A 17 16.39 -1.72 27.01
CA CYS A 17 16.18 -3.17 26.93
C CYS A 17 16.11 -3.71 28.36
N GLY A 18 14.89 -3.73 28.91
CA GLY A 18 14.64 -4.37 30.20
C GLY A 18 14.77 -5.88 30.03
N PHE A 19 15.89 -6.46 30.44
CA PHE A 19 15.92 -7.87 30.79
C PHE A 19 14.96 -8.06 31.97
N ILE A 20 13.78 -8.62 31.72
CA ILE A 20 12.80 -8.96 32.76
C ILE A 20 13.37 -10.18 33.50
N SER A 21 14.33 -9.95 34.40
CA SER A 21 14.91 -11.00 35.25
C SER A 21 13.97 -11.45 36.36
N GLN A 22 12.87 -10.72 36.56
CA GLN A 22 11.85 -11.01 37.54
C GLN A 22 10.50 -10.70 36.88
N ILE A 23 9.76 -11.73 36.49
CA ILE A 23 8.37 -11.58 36.08
C ILE A 23 7.62 -11.08 37.33
N PRO A 24 7.18 -9.81 37.43
CA PRO A 24 6.14 -9.50 38.40
C PRO A 24 4.95 -10.39 38.04
N ASN A 25 4.22 -10.88 39.05
CA ASN A 25 3.11 -11.83 38.94
C ASN A 25 2.46 -11.80 37.55
N THR A 26 2.41 -12.94 36.86
CA THR A 26 1.93 -13.05 35.47
C THR A 26 0.59 -12.35 35.25
N ASP A 27 -0.27 -12.34 36.27
CA ASP A 27 -1.56 -11.68 36.24
C ASP A 27 -1.45 -10.15 36.17
N ASP A 28 -0.45 -9.56 36.82
CA ASP A 28 -0.19 -8.12 36.75
C ASP A 28 0.34 -7.70 35.38
N CYS A 29 1.20 -8.51 34.78
CA CYS A 29 1.69 -8.28 33.42
C CYS A 29 0.56 -8.39 32.40
N LEU A 30 -0.27 -9.43 32.50
CA LEU A 30 -1.42 -9.62 31.62
C LEU A 30 -2.45 -8.51 31.81
N ARG A 31 -2.74 -8.11 33.06
CA ARG A 31 -3.65 -7.00 33.34
C ARG A 31 -3.17 -5.70 32.72
N LYS A 32 -1.89 -5.34 32.91
CA LYS A 32 -1.32 -4.12 32.32
C LYS A 32 -1.28 -4.16 30.80
N PHE A 33 -1.02 -5.34 30.22
CA PHE A 33 -1.09 -5.53 28.78
C PHE A 33 -2.51 -5.23 28.26
N TRP A 34 -3.51 -5.83 28.89
CA TRP A 34 -4.91 -5.58 28.52
C TRP A 34 -5.36 -4.16 28.83
N GLU A 35 -4.91 -3.52 29.91
CA GLU A 35 -5.21 -2.09 30.19
C GLU A 35 -4.71 -1.15 29.08
N VAL A 36 -3.61 -1.49 28.41
CA VAL A 36 -3.02 -0.70 27.33
C VAL A 36 -3.63 -1.01 25.97
N GLU A 37 -3.91 -2.29 25.68
CA GLU A 37 -4.54 -2.70 24.41
C GLU A 37 -6.07 -2.52 24.39
N THR A 38 -6.72 -2.52 25.55
CA THR A 38 -8.17 -2.32 25.61
C THR A 38 -8.48 -0.86 25.30
N ILE A 39 -9.09 -0.65 24.14
CA ILE A 39 -9.60 0.66 23.74
C ILE A 39 -10.82 0.97 24.61
N ASN A 40 -10.62 1.74 25.68
CA ASN A 40 -11.68 2.19 26.60
C ASN A 40 -12.33 3.51 26.12
N GLU A 41 -12.49 3.68 24.81
CA GLU A 41 -13.15 4.87 24.27
C GLU A 41 -14.66 4.66 24.29
N SER A 42 -15.38 5.50 25.03
CA SER A 42 -16.84 5.65 24.87
C SER A 42 -17.16 5.96 23.41
N GLU A 43 -18.26 5.41 22.86
CA GLU A 43 -18.74 5.67 21.49
C GLU A 43 -18.43 7.11 21.06
N LYS A 44 -17.34 7.28 20.31
CA LYS A 44 -16.98 8.57 19.74
C LYS A 44 -17.99 8.84 18.64
N MET A 45 -18.49 10.07 18.57
CA MET A 45 -19.17 10.52 17.35
C MET A 45 -18.12 10.53 16.23
N LEU A 46 -18.25 9.56 15.34
CA LEU A 46 -17.40 9.44 14.16
C LEU A 46 -17.70 10.59 13.20
N SER A 47 -16.67 11.10 12.53
CA SER A 47 -16.87 11.99 11.38
C SER A 47 -17.54 11.23 10.24
N GLU A 48 -18.17 11.95 9.30
CA GLU A 48 -18.79 11.35 8.11
C GLU A 48 -17.78 10.52 7.30
N GLU A 49 -16.52 10.98 7.23
CA GLU A 49 -15.43 10.23 6.60
C GLU A 49 -15.05 8.96 7.38
N GLU A 50 -15.11 9.00 8.70
CA GLU A 50 -14.77 7.86 9.56
C GLU A 50 -15.87 6.79 9.48
N GLU A 51 -17.15 7.19 9.50
CA GLU A 51 -18.27 6.28 9.26
C GLU A 51 -18.19 5.62 7.88
N PHE A 52 -17.88 6.40 6.84
CA PHE A 52 -17.68 5.86 5.50
C PHE A 52 -16.53 4.84 5.46
N CYS A 53 -15.39 5.17 6.08
CA CYS A 53 -14.25 4.26 6.11
C CYS A 53 -14.56 2.97 6.88
N GLU A 54 -15.27 3.06 8.00
CA GLU A 54 -15.61 1.89 8.79
C GLU A 54 -16.64 1.00 8.08
N HIS A 55 -17.66 1.60 7.46
CA HIS A 55 -18.62 0.87 6.63
C HIS A 55 -17.92 0.17 5.46
N HIS A 56 -17.09 0.92 4.71
CA HIS A 56 -16.31 0.38 3.58
C HIS A 56 -15.39 -0.75 4.03
N TYR A 57 -14.72 -0.61 5.18
CA TYR A 57 -13.90 -1.67 5.74
C TYR A 57 -14.73 -2.92 6.04
N LYS A 58 -15.86 -2.80 6.73
CA LYS A 58 -16.74 -3.95 7.04
C LYS A 58 -17.24 -4.67 5.79
N GLU A 59 -17.57 -3.93 4.72
CA GLU A 59 -18.07 -4.53 3.48
C GLU A 59 -16.98 -5.17 2.63
N THR A 60 -15.80 -4.57 2.60
CA THR A 60 -14.76 -4.94 1.63
C THR A 60 -13.59 -5.71 2.23
N HIS A 61 -13.54 -5.80 3.56
CA HIS A 61 -12.57 -6.62 4.28
C HIS A 61 -13.10 -8.03 4.48
N LYS A 62 -12.41 -9.01 3.91
CA LYS A 62 -12.72 -10.43 4.10
C LYS A 62 -11.46 -11.27 4.09
N ARG A 63 -11.57 -12.51 4.55
CA ARG A 63 -10.54 -13.53 4.36
C ARG A 63 -10.90 -14.44 3.19
N ASP A 64 -9.91 -14.79 2.40
CA ASP A 64 -9.99 -15.81 1.35
C ASP A 64 -10.00 -17.22 1.96
N GLU A 65 -10.32 -18.24 1.16
CA GLU A 65 -10.30 -19.66 1.56
C GLU A 65 -8.91 -20.12 2.04
N THR A 66 -7.85 -19.39 1.66
CA THR A 66 -6.46 -19.63 2.09
C THR A 66 -6.04 -18.78 3.30
N ASP A 67 -6.99 -18.22 4.05
CA ASP A 67 -6.77 -17.38 5.23
C ASP A 67 -6.01 -16.05 4.97
N ARG A 68 -6.01 -15.56 3.72
CA ARG A 68 -5.41 -14.27 3.34
C ARG A 68 -6.42 -13.14 3.42
N TYR A 69 -6.00 -11.99 3.94
CA TYR A 69 -6.85 -10.81 3.96
C TYR A 69 -6.98 -10.18 2.57
N ILE A 70 -8.23 -9.99 2.14
CA ILE A 70 -8.61 -9.20 0.99
C ILE A 70 -9.16 -7.88 1.53
N VAL A 71 -8.52 -6.77 1.16
CA VAL A 71 -8.92 -5.42 1.53
C VAL A 71 -9.12 -4.65 0.24
N GLN A 72 -10.29 -4.05 0.06
CA GLN A 72 -10.47 -3.07 -0.99
C GLN A 72 -10.06 -1.69 -0.46
N MET A 73 -9.10 -1.06 -1.13
CA MET A 73 -8.74 0.32 -0.80
C MET A 73 -9.96 1.23 -1.03
N SER A 74 -10.33 2.03 -0.03
CA SER A 74 -11.34 3.07 -0.23
C SER A 74 -10.76 4.13 -1.16
N VAL A 75 -11.35 4.24 -2.36
CA VAL A 75 -11.04 5.31 -3.30
C VAL A 75 -12.10 6.37 -3.10
N LYS A 76 -11.69 7.63 -2.88
CA LYS A 76 -12.63 8.75 -2.85
C LYS A 76 -13.47 8.74 -4.11
N VAL A 77 -14.76 9.04 -4.01
CA VAL A 77 -15.63 9.13 -5.19
C VAL A 77 -15.09 10.25 -6.09
N ILE A 78 -14.44 9.86 -7.20
CA ILE A 78 -13.97 10.81 -8.21
C ILE A 78 -15.14 11.07 -9.14
N GLU A 79 -15.87 12.17 -8.92
CA GLU A 79 -17.06 12.52 -9.72
C GLU A 79 -16.75 12.68 -11.22
N LYS A 80 -15.53 13.14 -11.56
CA LYS A 80 -15.09 13.33 -12.95
C LYS A 80 -13.60 12.98 -13.09
N LEU A 81 -13.31 11.95 -13.87
CA LEU A 81 -11.93 11.58 -14.27
C LEU A 81 -11.32 12.56 -15.30
N GLY A 82 -12.06 13.60 -15.72
CA GLY A 82 -11.62 14.57 -16.70
C GLY A 82 -11.13 13.91 -18.00
N GLU A 83 -9.99 14.37 -18.50
CA GLU A 83 -9.32 13.82 -19.68
C GLU A 83 -8.45 12.59 -19.39
N SER A 84 -8.46 12.03 -18.17
CA SER A 84 -7.60 10.89 -17.81
C SER A 84 -7.75 9.72 -18.78
N LYS A 85 -8.99 9.40 -19.19
CA LYS A 85 -9.25 8.33 -20.17
C LYS A 85 -8.64 8.63 -21.52
N THR A 86 -8.84 9.85 -22.05
CA THR A 86 -8.33 10.22 -23.37
C THR A 86 -6.81 10.31 -23.38
N MET A 87 -6.20 10.75 -22.28
CA MET A 87 -4.75 10.71 -22.07
C MET A 87 -4.25 9.27 -22.03
N ALA A 88 -4.82 8.41 -21.18
CA ALA A 88 -4.42 7.01 -21.03
C ALA A 88 -4.47 6.24 -22.36
N ILE A 89 -5.46 6.50 -23.21
CA ILE A 89 -5.56 5.89 -24.54
C ILE A 89 -4.41 6.33 -25.46
N LYS A 90 -3.95 7.59 -25.35
CA LYS A 90 -2.88 8.14 -26.20
C LYS A 90 -1.47 7.83 -25.69
N MET A 91 -1.32 7.50 -24.40
CA MET A 91 -0.03 7.25 -23.76
C MET A 91 0.81 6.17 -24.47
N PRO A 92 0.26 5.01 -24.88
CA PRO A 92 1.01 3.99 -25.59
C PRO A 92 1.63 4.53 -26.89
N ASP A 93 0.84 5.23 -27.72
CA ASP A 93 1.34 5.78 -28.99
C ASP A 93 2.48 6.78 -28.79
N GLN A 94 2.38 7.60 -27.74
CA GLN A 94 3.44 8.55 -27.39
C GLN A 94 4.71 7.83 -26.94
N LEU A 95 4.57 6.79 -26.13
CA LEU A 95 5.68 5.93 -25.71
C LEU A 95 6.34 5.29 -26.93
N TRP A 96 5.57 4.64 -27.81
CA TRP A 96 6.09 3.97 -29.00
C TRP A 96 6.84 4.93 -29.93
N LYS A 97 6.32 6.15 -30.13
CA LYS A 97 7.00 7.20 -30.92
C LYS A 97 8.32 7.65 -30.30
N ARG A 98 8.44 7.64 -28.97
CA ARG A 98 9.68 7.99 -28.28
C ARG A 98 10.70 6.86 -28.40
N LEU A 99 10.27 5.62 -28.17
CA LEU A 99 11.13 4.44 -28.30
C LEU A 99 11.62 4.22 -29.74
N SER A 100 10.83 4.59 -30.75
CA SER A 100 11.27 4.46 -32.15
C SER A 100 12.36 5.45 -32.57
N ARG A 101 12.55 6.54 -31.83
CA ARG A 101 13.55 7.58 -32.10
C ARG A 101 14.85 7.38 -31.31
N ASP A 102 14.79 6.61 -30.23
CA ASP A 102 15.90 6.41 -29.30
C ASP A 102 16.05 4.90 -29.02
N GLU A 103 17.00 4.28 -29.72
CA GLU A 103 17.26 2.84 -29.61
C GLU A 103 17.80 2.46 -28.23
N ALA A 104 18.55 3.35 -27.56
CA ALA A 104 19.06 3.08 -26.22
C ALA A 104 17.89 3.01 -25.22
N MET A 105 16.94 3.94 -25.31
CA MET A 105 15.74 3.92 -24.49
C MET A 105 14.86 2.70 -24.76
N LYS A 106 14.76 2.28 -26.02
CA LYS A 106 14.03 1.07 -26.41
C LYS A 106 14.61 -0.19 -25.78
N ASN A 107 15.92 -0.35 -25.80
CA ASN A 107 16.59 -1.50 -25.18
C ASN A 107 16.34 -1.52 -23.66
N MET A 108 16.54 -0.40 -22.96
CA MET A 108 16.25 -0.31 -21.52
C MET A 108 14.79 -0.63 -21.18
N TYR A 109 13.85 -0.17 -22.01
CA TYR A 109 12.43 -0.49 -21.83
C TYR A 109 12.16 -1.99 -22.01
N GLN A 110 12.77 -2.64 -23.01
CA GLN A 110 12.61 -4.07 -23.23
C GLN A 110 13.19 -4.90 -22.08
N ASP A 111 14.39 -4.55 -21.60
CA ASP A 111 15.03 -5.22 -20.48
C ASP A 111 14.15 -5.11 -19.21
N PHE A 112 13.62 -3.92 -18.92
CA PHE A 112 12.71 -3.71 -17.79
C PHE A 112 11.41 -4.51 -17.90
N MET A 113 10.79 -4.55 -19.09
CA MET A 113 9.56 -5.32 -19.28
C MET A 113 9.80 -6.83 -19.11
N GLN A 114 10.99 -7.32 -19.49
CA GLN A 114 11.37 -8.70 -19.26
C GLN A 114 11.56 -8.99 -17.77
N GLU A 115 12.28 -8.13 -17.04
CA GLU A 115 12.43 -8.23 -15.58
C GLU A 115 11.07 -8.27 -14.88
N TYR A 116 10.12 -7.44 -15.31
CA TYR A 116 8.76 -7.41 -14.75
C TYR A 116 7.99 -8.72 -14.95
N ILE A 117 8.21 -9.40 -16.07
CA ILE A 117 7.65 -10.74 -16.33
C ILE A 117 8.35 -11.79 -15.49
N ASP A 118 9.67 -11.73 -15.39
CA ASP A 118 10.49 -12.69 -14.63
C ASP A 118 10.16 -12.64 -13.13
N LEU A 119 9.87 -11.43 -12.61
CA LEU A 119 9.36 -11.20 -11.26
C LEU A 119 7.88 -11.59 -11.07
N CYS A 120 7.21 -12.11 -12.11
CA CYS A 120 5.79 -12.43 -12.11
C CYS A 120 4.88 -11.24 -11.74
N HIS A 121 5.34 -10.01 -12.00
CA HIS A 121 4.54 -8.80 -11.84
C HIS A 121 3.61 -8.54 -13.04
N MET A 122 3.85 -9.20 -14.18
CA MET A 122 3.04 -9.09 -15.39
C MET A 122 2.97 -10.43 -16.13
N GLU A 123 1.80 -10.76 -16.69
CA GLU A 123 1.60 -11.90 -17.59
C GLU A 123 1.14 -11.40 -18.97
N LYS A 124 1.54 -12.09 -20.03
CA LYS A 124 1.01 -11.82 -21.38
C LYS A 124 -0.45 -12.20 -21.45
N VAL A 125 -1.30 -11.24 -21.81
CA VAL A 125 -2.73 -11.48 -22.05
C VAL A 125 -2.87 -12.49 -23.20
N LYS A 126 -3.60 -13.57 -22.96
CA LYS A 126 -4.00 -14.52 -24.01
C LYS A 126 -5.09 -13.84 -24.82
N ASP A 127 -4.94 -13.79 -26.15
CA ASP A 127 -5.99 -13.23 -27.01
C ASP A 127 -7.32 -13.93 -26.75
N VAL A 128 -8.24 -13.22 -26.11
CA VAL A 128 -9.65 -13.61 -26.09
C VAL A 128 -10.15 -13.29 -27.49
N LYS A 129 -10.49 -14.32 -28.26
CA LYS A 129 -11.19 -14.14 -29.54
C LYS A 129 -12.43 -13.30 -29.27
N SER A 130 -12.41 -12.02 -29.64
CA SER A 130 -13.59 -11.18 -29.65
C SER A 130 -14.64 -11.89 -30.49
N THR A 131 -15.72 -12.32 -29.82
CA THR A 131 -16.94 -12.84 -30.47
C THR A 131 -17.82 -11.66 -30.84
#